data_AF-A0A0F9I2I9-F1
#
_entry.id   AF-A0A0F9I2I9-F1
#
_cell.length_a   1.000
_cell.length_b   1.000
_cell.length_c   1.000
_cell.angle_alpha   90.00
_cell.angle_beta   90.00
_cell.angle_gamma   90.00
#
_symmetry.space_group_name_H-M   'P 1'
#
loop_
_entity.id
_entity.type
_entity.pdbx_description
1 polymer ?
#
loop_
_entity_poly.entity_id
_entity_poly.type
_entity_poly.pdbx_seq_one_letter_code
_entity_poly.pdbx_strand_id
1 'polypeptide(L)'
;MADAKNRGLMRLANRILINLNAVAPSEMSLYQVPLNKEALPVMVILRELSADAANAVVTFGLYGVAGNVDQWLSDVTLSGFDAVDKGGVIMPIPAATPVVQDLLTAGQEFGVEITTAAGGACTCTMDTFGYEWDV
;
A
#
# COMPACT_ATOMS: atom_id res chain seq x y z
N MET A 1 8.92 22.18 7.49
CA MET A 1 8.49 21.21 6.45
C MET A 1 6.99 20.88 6.51
N ALA A 2 6.16 21.57 7.32
CA ALA A 2 4.72 21.30 7.39
C ALA A 2 3.93 21.64 6.10
N ASP A 3 4.41 22.59 5.29
CA ASP A 3 3.71 23.06 4.07
C ASP A 3 4.03 22.22 2.81
N ALA A 4 5.02 21.34 2.88
CA ALA A 4 5.45 20.52 1.75
C ALA A 4 4.38 19.48 1.40
N LYS A 5 3.87 18.76 2.41
CA LYS A 5 2.86 17.71 2.24
C LYS A 5 1.50 18.22 1.75
N ASN A 6 1.16 19.46 2.11
CA ASN A 6 -0.09 20.12 1.68
C ASN A 6 -0.14 20.43 0.17
N ARG A 7 0.99 20.38 -0.55
CA ARG A 7 1.06 20.91 -1.94
C ARG A 7 1.77 20.01 -2.95
N GLY A 8 2.24 18.84 -2.54
CA GLY A 8 2.97 17.94 -3.43
C GLY A 8 2.67 16.48 -3.17
N LEU A 9 2.85 15.66 -4.19
CA LEU A 9 2.89 14.21 -4.06
C LEU A 9 4.16 13.85 -3.26
N MET A 10 3.97 13.33 -2.05
CA MET A 10 5.08 13.03 -1.12
C MET A 10 4.97 11.62 -0.58
N ARG A 11 6.10 11.12 -0.08
CA ARG A 11 6.10 9.88 0.69
C ARG A 11 5.42 10.14 2.03
N LEU A 12 4.27 9.49 2.24
CA LEU A 12 3.46 9.56 3.45
C LEU A 12 4.06 8.67 4.55
N ALA A 13 4.43 7.45 4.18
CA ALA A 13 5.01 6.48 5.08
C ALA A 13 6.01 5.56 4.39
N ASN A 14 6.85 4.93 5.21
CA ASN A 14 7.72 3.84 4.83
C ASN A 14 7.50 2.68 5.81
N ARG A 15 7.21 1.49 5.29
CA ARG A 15 7.16 0.25 6.07
C ARG A 15 8.12 -0.78 5.53
N ILE A 16 9.01 -1.23 6.41
CA ILE A 16 10.01 -2.26 6.14
C ILE A 16 9.54 -3.62 6.67
N LEU A 17 10.18 -4.69 6.18
CA LEU A 17 9.99 -6.07 6.64
C LEU A 17 8.53 -6.55 6.53
N ILE A 18 7.80 -6.09 5.52
CA ILE A 18 6.46 -6.60 5.21
C ILE A 18 6.61 -8.02 4.71
N ASN A 19 6.00 -8.98 5.41
CA ASN A 19 6.10 -10.40 5.11
C ASN A 19 5.09 -10.81 4.02
N LEU A 20 5.59 -11.04 2.80
CA LEU A 20 4.80 -11.46 1.64
C LEU A 20 4.43 -12.96 1.67
N ASN A 21 4.86 -13.69 2.70
CA ASN A 21 4.54 -15.11 2.90
C ASN A 21 3.58 -15.36 4.07
N ALA A 22 3.16 -14.31 4.78
CA ALA A 22 2.15 -14.42 5.82
C ALA A 22 0.75 -14.35 5.19
N VAL A 23 0.15 -15.51 4.85
CA VAL A 23 -1.27 -15.56 4.48
C VAL A 23 -2.11 -15.52 5.75
N ALA A 24 -2.69 -14.38 6.02
CA ALA A 24 -3.75 -14.14 6.99
C ALA A 24 -4.14 -12.66 6.88
N PRO A 25 -5.32 -12.25 7.36
CA PRO A 25 -5.65 -10.84 7.56
C PRO A 25 -4.87 -10.31 8.78
N SER A 26 -3.57 -10.57 8.88
CA SER A 26 -2.65 -9.64 9.53
C SER A 26 -2.50 -8.48 8.57
N GLU A 27 -3.60 -7.78 8.35
CA GLU A 27 -3.65 -6.51 7.66
C GLU A 27 -2.46 -5.70 8.23
N MET A 28 -1.65 -5.11 7.34
CA MET A 28 -0.51 -4.32 7.77
C MET A 28 -0.83 -2.86 7.56
N SER A 29 -0.90 -2.10 8.65
CA SER A 29 -1.00 -0.64 8.60
C SER A 29 0.25 -0.05 7.95
N LEU A 30 0.06 0.58 6.80
CA LEU A 30 1.10 1.26 6.05
C LEU A 30 1.20 2.73 6.46
N TYR A 31 0.06 3.40 6.63
CA TYR A 31 0.00 4.83 6.98
C TYR A 31 -1.25 5.15 7.79
N GLN A 32 -1.09 5.89 8.88
CA GLN A 32 -2.19 6.44 9.67
C GLN A 32 -2.34 7.93 9.39
N VAL A 33 -3.56 8.36 9.08
CA VAL A 33 -3.87 9.78 8.87
C VAL A 33 -3.78 10.51 10.20
N PRO A 34 -2.94 11.55 10.33
CA PRO A 34 -2.86 12.36 11.55
C PRO A 34 -4.19 13.05 11.88
N LEU A 35 -4.35 13.47 13.13
CA LEU A 35 -5.48 14.30 13.53
C LEU A 35 -5.51 15.61 12.72
N ASN A 36 -6.72 16.10 12.42
CA ASN A 36 -6.98 17.32 11.65
C ASN A 36 -6.41 17.29 10.21
N LYS A 37 -6.17 16.10 9.66
CA LYS A 37 -5.71 15.90 8.30
C LYS A 37 -6.65 15.00 7.51
N GLU A 38 -6.63 15.19 6.21
CA GLU A 38 -7.12 14.24 5.21
C GLU A 38 -5.95 13.79 4.33
N ALA A 39 -6.05 12.58 3.79
CA ALA A 39 -5.05 12.03 2.90
C ALA A 39 -5.65 11.26 1.73
N LEU A 40 -4.94 11.31 0.60
CA LEU A 40 -5.23 10.53 -0.59
C LEU A 40 -3.97 9.75 -0.99
N PRO A 41 -3.90 8.44 -0.70
CA PRO A 41 -2.87 7.57 -1.26
C PRO A 41 -3.02 7.47 -2.78
N VAL A 42 -1.91 7.64 -3.51
CA VAL A 42 -1.88 7.65 -4.98
C VAL A 42 -1.11 6.45 -5.53
N MET A 43 -0.01 6.07 -4.87
CA MET A 43 0.79 4.92 -5.28
C MET A 43 1.51 4.28 -4.10
N VAL A 44 1.81 3.00 -4.23
CA VAL A 44 2.71 2.25 -3.34
C VAL A 44 3.91 1.78 -4.14
N ILE A 45 5.10 2.07 -3.66
CA ILE A 45 6.34 1.56 -4.26
C ILE A 45 6.81 0.38 -3.41
N LEU A 46 6.98 -0.76 -4.07
CA LEU A 46 7.54 -1.97 -3.47
C LEU A 46 9.01 -2.09 -3.89
N ARG A 47 9.90 -2.26 -2.94
CA ARG A 47 11.35 -2.42 -3.16
C ARG A 47 11.98 -3.33 -2.12
N GLU A 48 13.25 -3.69 -2.35
CA GLU A 48 14.05 -4.49 -1.41
C GLU A 48 13.42 -5.85 -1.10
N LEU A 49 13.02 -6.59 -2.14
CA LEU A 49 12.55 -7.95 -1.93
C LEU A 49 13.69 -8.82 -1.38
N SER A 50 13.38 -9.68 -0.42
CA SER A 50 14.35 -10.63 0.11
C SER A 50 14.39 -11.95 -0.66
N ALA A 51 13.41 -12.21 -1.53
CA ALA A 51 13.29 -13.43 -2.36
C ALA A 51 12.26 -13.24 -3.48
N ASP A 52 11.99 -14.31 -4.24
CA ASP A 52 10.88 -14.40 -5.20
C ASP A 52 9.52 -14.20 -4.49
N ALA A 53 8.71 -13.28 -5.01
CA ALA A 53 7.34 -13.02 -4.58
C ALA A 53 6.32 -13.15 -5.72
N ALA A 54 6.68 -13.78 -6.85
CA ALA A 54 5.86 -13.81 -8.06
C ALA A 54 4.45 -14.39 -7.87
N ASN A 55 4.28 -15.27 -6.88
CA ASN A 55 3.00 -15.88 -6.53
C ASN A 55 2.20 -15.11 -5.48
N ALA A 56 2.79 -14.11 -4.83
CA ALA A 56 2.10 -13.34 -3.81
C ALA A 56 0.99 -12.49 -4.45
N VAL A 57 -0.16 -12.47 -3.79
CA VAL A 57 -1.29 -11.60 -4.15
C VAL A 57 -1.54 -10.65 -3.01
N VAL A 58 -1.61 -9.36 -3.32
CA VAL A 58 -1.81 -8.29 -2.34
C VAL A 58 -3.01 -7.43 -2.71
N THR A 59 -3.70 -6.93 -1.69
CA THR A 59 -4.81 -5.97 -1.79
C THR A 59 -4.49 -4.74 -0.95
N PHE A 60 -5.05 -3.59 -1.33
CA PHE A 60 -4.80 -2.33 -0.65
C PHE A 60 -6.11 -1.56 -0.42
N GLY A 61 -6.20 -0.88 0.71
CA GLY A 61 -7.45 -0.26 1.13
C GLY A 61 -7.41 0.28 2.56
N LEU A 62 -8.60 0.38 3.14
CA LEU A 62 -8.77 0.85 4.50
C LEU A 62 -8.41 -0.29 5.48
N TYR A 63 -7.52 0.01 6.43
CA TYR A 63 -7.06 -0.92 7.45
C TYR A 63 -8.01 -0.96 8.65
N GLY A 64 -8.16 -2.13 9.28
CA GLY A 64 -8.91 -2.28 10.52
C GLY A 64 -10.43 -2.24 10.35
N VAL A 65 -10.92 -2.50 9.13
CA VAL A 65 -12.35 -2.64 8.83
C VAL A 65 -12.75 -4.11 8.73
N ALA A 66 -14.03 -4.40 8.90
CA ALA A 66 -14.54 -5.74 8.69
C ALA A 66 -14.61 -6.05 7.18
N GLY A 67 -13.80 -7.00 6.71
CA GLY A 67 -13.78 -7.45 5.31
C GLY A 67 -12.37 -7.44 4.73
N ASN A 68 -12.26 -7.59 3.41
CA ASN A 68 -10.97 -7.51 2.71
C ASN A 68 -10.48 -6.06 2.63
N VAL A 69 -9.16 -5.88 2.58
CA VAL A 69 -8.53 -4.56 2.41
C VAL A 69 -8.42 -4.24 0.91
N ASP A 70 -9.54 -4.09 0.20
CA ASP A 70 -9.60 -3.99 -1.27
C ASP A 70 -10.26 -2.71 -1.81
N GLN A 71 -10.58 -1.76 -0.93
CA GLN A 71 -11.36 -0.57 -1.30
C GLN A 71 -10.59 0.41 -2.20
N TRP A 72 -9.26 0.42 -2.11
CA TRP A 72 -8.41 1.29 -2.93
C TRP A 72 -7.93 0.57 -4.20
N LEU A 73 -7.47 -0.67 -4.04
CA LEU A 73 -7.07 -1.55 -5.14
C LEU A 73 -7.35 -3.00 -4.77
N SER A 74 -8.13 -3.66 -5.62
CA SER A 74 -8.37 -5.11 -5.58
C SER A 74 -7.09 -5.92 -5.80
N ASP A 75 -7.20 -7.24 -5.74
CA ASP A 75 -6.09 -8.20 -5.86
C ASP A 75 -5.12 -7.86 -6.99
N VAL A 76 -3.85 -7.68 -6.61
CA VAL A 76 -2.71 -7.54 -7.50
C VAL A 76 -1.78 -8.71 -7.27
N THR A 77 -1.65 -9.57 -8.28
CA THR A 77 -0.59 -10.58 -8.31
C THR A 77 0.75 -9.88 -8.59
N LEU A 78 1.76 -10.14 -7.78
CA LEU A 78 3.11 -9.61 -7.95
C LEU A 78 3.88 -10.37 -9.05
N SER A 79 3.24 -10.65 -10.18
CA SER A 79 3.86 -11.37 -11.30
C SER A 79 5.10 -10.61 -11.80
N GLY A 80 6.23 -11.30 -11.90
CA GLY A 80 7.51 -10.72 -12.35
C GLY A 80 8.39 -10.15 -11.22
N PHE A 81 7.96 -10.24 -9.96
CA PHE A 81 8.80 -9.95 -8.80
C PHE A 81 9.57 -11.21 -8.36
N ASP A 82 10.38 -11.75 -9.27
CA ASP A 82 11.02 -13.08 -9.19
C ASP A 82 12.45 -13.06 -8.63
N ALA A 83 12.94 -11.91 -8.18
CA ALA A 83 14.29 -11.75 -7.63
C ALA A 83 14.41 -10.56 -6.68
N VAL A 84 15.48 -10.57 -5.87
CA VAL A 84 15.75 -9.57 -4.81
C VAL A 84 15.95 -8.14 -5.33
N ASP A 85 16.43 -7.99 -6.57
CA ASP A 85 16.72 -6.68 -7.18
C ASP A 85 15.53 -6.10 -7.96
N LYS A 86 14.34 -6.70 -7.79
CA LYS A 86 13.12 -6.20 -8.41
C LYS A 86 12.44 -5.18 -7.50
N GLY A 87 11.68 -4.31 -8.14
CA GLY A 87 10.81 -3.36 -7.46
C GLY A 87 9.72 -2.97 -8.44
N GLY A 88 8.65 -2.36 -7.92
CA GLY A 88 7.54 -1.97 -8.76
C GLY A 88 6.69 -0.90 -8.13
N VAL A 89 5.87 -0.30 -8.98
CA VAL A 89 4.96 0.78 -8.63
C VAL A 89 3.55 0.24 -8.78
N ILE A 90 2.82 0.22 -7.67
CA ILE A 90 1.44 -0.24 -7.59
C ILE A 90 0.55 1.01 -7.54
N MET A 91 -0.40 1.09 -8.46
CA MET A 91 -1.32 2.22 -8.60
C MET A 91 -2.72 1.70 -8.96
N PRO A 92 -3.79 2.28 -8.40
CA PRO A 92 -5.15 1.80 -8.60
C PRO A 92 -5.75 2.23 -9.94
N ILE A 93 -5.17 3.25 -10.59
CA ILE A 93 -5.67 3.80 -11.86
C ILE A 93 -4.63 3.60 -12.97
N PRO A 94 -4.55 2.41 -13.58
CA PRO A 94 -3.79 2.20 -14.82
C PRO A 94 -4.65 2.36 -16.10
N ALA A 95 -5.98 2.47 -15.98
CA ALA A 95 -6.91 2.51 -17.12
C ALA A 95 -7.55 3.89 -17.33
N ALA A 96 -7.95 4.20 -18.57
CA ALA A 96 -8.44 5.50 -19.02
C ALA A 96 -9.72 6.03 -18.33
N THR A 97 -10.35 5.23 -17.47
CA THR A 97 -11.56 5.61 -16.73
C THR A 97 -11.20 6.02 -15.31
N PRO A 98 -11.50 7.26 -14.89
CA PRO A 98 -11.36 7.66 -13.51
C PRO A 98 -12.21 6.76 -12.59
N VAL A 99 -11.58 6.22 -11.56
CA VAL A 99 -12.26 5.49 -10.47
C VAL A 99 -12.33 6.45 -9.28
N VAL A 100 -13.50 6.53 -8.64
CA VAL A 100 -13.67 7.31 -7.41
C VAL A 100 -12.86 6.64 -6.30
N GLN A 101 -12.05 7.41 -5.60
CA GLN A 101 -11.26 6.96 -4.46
C GLN A 101 -11.73 7.73 -3.23
N ASP A 102 -12.01 7.00 -2.15
CA ASP A 102 -12.43 7.62 -0.90
C ASP A 102 -11.23 8.31 -0.23
N LEU A 103 -11.49 9.50 0.30
CA LEU A 103 -10.51 10.23 1.10
C LEU A 103 -10.36 9.56 2.47
N LEU A 104 -9.12 9.37 2.91
CA LEU A 104 -8.85 8.93 4.27
C LEU A 104 -8.94 10.12 5.20
N THR A 105 -9.78 9.99 6.22
CA THR A 105 -10.01 11.00 7.26
C THR A 105 -9.15 10.74 8.49
N ALA A 106 -9.06 11.72 9.38
CA ALA A 106 -8.26 11.65 10.60
C ALA A 106 -8.49 10.34 11.41
N GLY A 107 -7.39 9.65 11.74
CA GLY A 107 -7.40 8.40 12.49
C GLY A 107 -7.66 7.14 11.66
N GLN A 108 -8.10 7.25 10.40
CA GLN A 108 -8.15 6.11 9.49
C GLN A 108 -6.74 5.69 9.06
N GLU A 109 -6.61 4.42 8.72
CA GLU A 109 -5.34 3.81 8.35
C GLU A 109 -5.43 3.22 6.94
N PHE A 110 -4.41 3.46 6.12
CA PHE A 110 -4.22 2.79 4.85
C PHE A 110 -3.39 1.52 5.07
N GLY A 111 -3.84 0.39 4.53
CA GLY A 111 -3.23 -0.90 4.75
C GLY A 111 -3.01 -1.73 3.50
N VAL A 112 -2.33 -2.85 3.72
CA VAL A 112 -2.14 -3.94 2.75
C VAL A 112 -2.53 -5.26 3.39
N GLU A 113 -3.12 -6.14 2.60
CA GLU A 113 -3.38 -7.53 2.95
C GLU A 113 -2.70 -8.45 1.94
N ILE A 114 -2.17 -9.59 2.42
CA ILE A 114 -1.54 -10.62 1.61
C ILE A 114 -2.55 -11.77 1.48
N THR A 115 -3.34 -11.76 0.41
CA THR A 115 -4.42 -12.74 0.19
C THR A 115 -3.87 -14.10 -0.26
N THR A 116 -2.71 -14.11 -0.91
CA THR A 116 -1.97 -15.33 -1.28
C THR A 116 -0.48 -15.15 -0.99
N ALA A 117 0.15 -16.14 -0.36
CA ALA A 117 1.57 -16.08 -0.03
C ALA A 117 2.46 -16.27 -1.26
N ALA A 118 3.66 -15.71 -1.18
CA ALA A 118 4.75 -15.94 -2.13
C ALA A 118 5.11 -17.44 -2.33
N GLY A 119 4.86 -18.29 -1.32
CA GLY A 119 5.19 -19.73 -1.35
C GLY A 119 6.57 -20.06 -0.75
N GLY A 120 7.26 -19.06 -0.21
CA GLY A 120 8.55 -19.15 0.47
C GLY A 120 8.84 -17.87 1.27
N ALA A 121 9.83 -17.90 2.16
CA ALA A 121 10.15 -16.74 2.99
C ALA A 121 10.54 -15.52 2.14
N CYS A 122 9.70 -14.49 2.14
CA CYS A 122 9.90 -13.27 1.38
C CYS A 122 9.39 -12.06 2.16
N THR A 123 10.24 -11.04 2.29
CA THR A 123 9.90 -9.74 2.87
C THR A 123 10.22 -8.62 1.89
N CYS A 124 9.55 -7.48 2.02
CA CYS A 124 9.84 -6.28 1.24
C CYS A 124 9.69 -4.99 2.06
N THR A 125 10.05 -3.89 1.44
CA THR A 125 9.74 -2.53 1.89
C THR A 125 8.65 -1.93 0.99
N MET A 126 7.60 -1.37 1.59
CA MET A 126 6.58 -0.59 0.89
C MET A 126 6.65 0.89 1.31
N ASP A 127 6.76 1.77 0.33
CA ASP A 127 6.65 3.22 0.51
C ASP A 127 5.28 3.69 -0.01
N THR A 128 4.46 4.30 0.85
CA THR A 128 3.18 4.89 0.46
C THR A 128 3.37 6.34 0.06
N PHE A 129 2.90 6.71 -1.12
CA PHE A 129 2.93 8.08 -1.63
C PHE A 129 1.52 8.62 -1.84
N GLY A 130 1.33 9.91 -1.60
CA GLY A 130 0.05 10.57 -1.74
C GLY A 130 0.08 12.04 -1.38
N TYR A 131 -1.11 12.60 -1.25
CA TYR A 131 -1.35 13.95 -0.74
C TYR A 131 -1.86 13.88 0.70
N GLU A 132 -1.51 14.88 1.52
CA GLU A 132 -1.98 15.05 2.89
C GLU A 132 -2.22 16.54 3.13
N TRP A 133 -3.43 16.95 3.53
CA TRP A 133 -3.78 18.36 3.74
C TRP A 133 -4.57 18.60 5.03
N ASP A 134 -4.56 19.84 5.49
CA ASP A 134 -5.35 20.28 6.66
C ASP A 134 -6.84 20.36 6.32
N VAL A 135 -7.67 19.99 7.31
CA VAL A 135 -9.14 20.12 7.26
C VAL A 135 -9.60 21.32 8.08
#